data_AF-A0A0F8V1Y3-F1
#
_entry.id   AF-A0A0F8V1Y3-F1
#
_cell.length_a   1.000
_cell.length_b   1.000
_cell.length_c   1.000
_cell.angle_alpha   90.00
_cell.angle_beta   90.00
_cell.angle_gamma   90.00
#
_symmetry.space_group_name_H-M   'P 1'
#
loop_
_entity.id
_entity.type
_entity.pdbx_description
1 polymer ?
#
loop_
_entity_poly.entity_id
_entity_poly.type
_entity_poly.pdbx_seq_one_letter_code
_entity_poly.pdbx_strand_id
1 'polypeptide(L)'
;MRLAAWSAYWSPIFHSLTSQCINPCRDIRHHAVSTLQGSLLSVEISSDKEWAAIFDQVLFPLILRLLKPEVYHADPRGMSETRVQVATLVCKIFLRYLDQVPDAEGMLDLWLKILDVLDRMMNSGQGDSLEEAIPESIKNIILVMADVGYLVPPSQDASKEKIWAETKKRLDRFLPELFKEIFPEEPPKETTPAPSPVSSPAAAPQENSINEKKEEEAEEAKEEPPSPSEPAGDDTNNESSNP
;
A
#
# COMPACT_ATOMS: atom_id res chain seq x y z
N MET A 1 9.53 -11.20 32.00
CA MET A 1 9.31 -9.83 32.51
C MET A 1 8.54 -8.92 31.55
N ARG A 2 8.71 -8.98 30.22
CA ARG A 2 8.07 -8.02 29.28
C ARG A 2 6.57 -8.27 28.97
N LEU A 3 6.11 -9.53 28.86
CA LEU A 3 4.67 -9.86 28.78
C LEU A 3 3.86 -9.36 30.00
N ALA A 4 4.51 -9.23 31.17
CA ALA A 4 3.92 -8.64 32.36
C ALA A 4 3.74 -7.12 32.20
N ALA A 5 4.63 -6.44 31.47
CA ALA A 5 4.51 -5.01 31.21
C ALA A 5 3.36 -4.70 30.23
N TRP A 6 3.19 -5.51 29.18
CA TRP A 6 2.03 -5.43 28.29
C TRP A 6 0.72 -5.57 29.07
N SER A 7 0.60 -6.63 29.87
CA SER A 7 -0.63 -6.95 30.59
C SER A 7 -0.91 -6.00 31.75
N ALA A 8 0.12 -5.50 32.44
CA ALA A 8 -0.03 -4.66 33.63
C ALA A 8 -0.17 -3.16 33.32
N TYR A 9 0.50 -2.64 32.29
CA TYR A 9 0.55 -1.20 32.03
C TYR A 9 -0.18 -0.80 30.75
N TRP A 10 0.06 -1.49 29.65
CA TRP A 10 -0.44 -1.08 28.33
C TRP A 10 -1.88 -1.54 28.07
N SER A 11 -2.20 -2.79 28.39
CA SER A 11 -3.51 -3.37 28.12
C SER A 11 -4.66 -2.57 28.74
N PRO A 12 -4.64 -2.18 30.03
CA PRO A 12 -5.74 -1.38 30.60
C PRO A 12 -5.92 -0.02 29.92
N ILE A 13 -4.82 0.64 29.53
CA ILE A 13 -4.84 1.94 28.84
C ILE A 13 -5.49 1.78 27.47
N PHE A 14 -5.04 0.80 26.68
CA PHE A 14 -5.60 0.56 25.35
C PHE A 14 -7.06 0.10 25.40
N HIS A 15 -7.45 -0.70 26.39
CA HIS A 15 -8.85 -1.05 26.59
C HIS A 15 -9.71 0.17 26.90
N SER A 16 -9.22 1.07 27.77
CA SER A 16 -9.90 2.33 28.09
C SER A 16 -10.04 3.21 26.84
N LEU A 17 -8.95 3.45 26.10
CA LEU A 17 -8.98 4.25 24.87
C LEU A 17 -9.91 3.66 23.82
N THR A 18 -9.83 2.36 23.55
CA THR A 18 -10.70 1.73 22.56
C THR A 18 -12.17 1.74 22.96
N SER A 19 -12.50 1.79 24.27
CA SER A 19 -13.89 2.01 24.72
C SER A 19 -14.41 3.40 24.35
N GLN A 20 -13.53 4.40 24.33
CA GLN A 20 -13.88 5.78 23.96
C GLN A 20 -13.89 6.01 22.45
N CYS A 21 -13.23 5.16 21.66
CA CYS A 21 -13.30 5.18 20.18
C CYS A 21 -14.71 4.89 19.62
N ILE A 22 -15.67 4.46 20.44
CA ILE A 22 -17.07 4.29 20.05
C ILE A 22 -18.02 5.25 20.81
N ASN A 23 -17.48 6.28 21.44
CA ASN A 23 -18.28 7.23 22.22
C ASN A 23 -19.23 8.03 21.29
N PRO A 24 -20.51 8.24 21.66
CA PRO A 24 -21.44 9.08 20.89
C PRO A 24 -20.96 10.53 20.74
N CYS A 25 -20.21 11.05 21.71
CA CYS A 25 -19.60 12.37 21.63
C CYS A 25 -18.41 12.36 20.66
N ARG A 26 -18.51 13.14 19.57
CA ARG A 26 -17.50 13.21 18.51
C ARG A 26 -16.13 13.63 19.02
N ASP A 27 -16.08 14.68 19.85
CA ASP A 27 -14.81 15.22 20.34
C ASP A 27 -14.05 14.20 21.19
N ILE A 28 -14.76 13.51 22.09
CA ILE A 28 -14.18 12.44 22.93
C ILE A 28 -13.67 11.31 22.03
N ARG A 29 -14.44 10.93 21.01
CA ARG A 29 -14.09 9.85 20.09
C ARG A 29 -12.87 10.19 19.24
N HIS A 30 -12.84 11.38 18.63
CA HIS A 30 -11.70 11.86 17.85
C HIS A 30 -10.43 11.96 18.70
N HIS A 31 -10.54 12.48 19.93
CA HIS A 31 -9.42 12.53 20.85
C HIS A 31 -8.93 11.11 21.20
N ALA A 32 -9.84 10.19 21.53
CA ALA A 32 -9.50 8.81 21.85
C ALA A 32 -8.79 8.09 20.71
N VAL A 33 -9.27 8.23 19.46
CA VAL A 33 -8.64 7.65 18.27
C VAL A 33 -7.25 8.24 18.04
N SER A 34 -7.12 9.57 18.14
CA SER A 34 -5.83 10.27 17.97
C SER A 34 -4.81 9.84 19.04
N THR A 35 -5.23 9.76 20.30
CA THR A 35 -4.39 9.29 21.41
C THR A 35 -4.02 7.82 21.24
N LEU A 36 -4.96 6.97 20.81
CA LEU A 36 -4.69 5.55 20.54
C LEU A 36 -3.65 5.41 19.43
N GLN A 37 -3.82 6.13 18.32
CA GLN A 37 -2.86 6.13 17.21
C GLN A 37 -1.47 6.58 17.67
N GLY A 38 -1.38 7.73 18.34
CA GLY A 38 -0.10 8.23 18.86
C GLY A 38 0.57 7.23 19.80
N SER A 39 -0.19 6.66 20.74
CA SER A 39 0.31 5.69 21.70
C SER A 39 0.82 4.40 21.03
N LEU A 40 0.09 3.87 20.05
CA LEU A 40 0.50 2.66 19.32
C LEU A 40 1.70 2.90 18.37
N LEU A 41 1.85 4.12 17.85
CA LEU A 41 3.00 4.48 17.02
C LEU A 41 4.25 4.81 17.85
N SER A 42 4.08 5.27 19.09
CA SER A 42 5.20 5.60 19.98
C SER A 42 5.65 4.47 20.90
N VAL A 43 4.80 3.46 21.16
CA VAL A 43 5.17 2.35 22.04
C VAL A 43 6.32 1.55 21.41
N GLU A 44 7.39 1.35 22.16
CA GLU A 44 8.52 0.51 21.74
C GLU A 44 8.13 -0.96 21.95
N ILE A 45 8.00 -1.70 20.85
CA ILE A 45 7.61 -3.11 20.85
C ILE A 45 8.78 -3.89 20.27
N SER A 46 9.21 -4.94 20.95
CA SER A 46 10.42 -5.66 20.57
C SER A 46 10.17 -7.14 20.27
N SER A 47 8.91 -7.60 20.34
CA SER A 47 8.58 -9.02 20.13
C SER A 47 7.31 -9.24 19.33
N ASP A 48 7.32 -10.30 18.51
CA ASP A 48 6.22 -10.77 17.66
C ASP A 48 4.94 -10.98 18.47
N LYS A 49 5.08 -11.49 19.70
CA LYS A 49 3.96 -11.76 20.61
C LYS A 49 3.27 -10.49 21.09
N GLU A 50 4.04 -9.42 21.32
CA GLU A 50 3.49 -8.12 21.72
C GLU A 50 2.81 -7.43 20.53
N TRP A 51 3.37 -7.55 19.33
CA TRP A 51 2.71 -7.12 18.09
C TRP A 51 1.39 -7.85 17.88
N ALA A 52 1.40 -9.18 17.91
CA ALA A 52 0.19 -9.98 17.80
C ALA A 52 -0.84 -9.59 18.88
N ALA A 53 -0.41 -9.30 20.11
CA ALA A 53 -1.31 -8.86 21.17
C ALA A 53 -1.96 -7.49 20.89
N ILE A 54 -1.27 -6.55 20.25
CA ILE A 54 -1.88 -5.28 19.80
C ILE A 54 -3.02 -5.56 18.83
N PHE A 55 -2.80 -6.43 17.85
CA PHE A 55 -3.83 -6.75 16.88
C PHE A 55 -5.01 -7.51 17.53
N ASP A 56 -4.71 -8.61 18.22
CA ASP A 56 -5.74 -9.52 18.75
C ASP A 56 -6.51 -8.92 19.95
N GLN A 57 -5.88 -8.07 20.78
CA GLN A 57 -6.51 -7.53 22.00
C GLN A 57 -7.00 -6.08 21.85
N VAL A 58 -6.47 -5.31 20.90
CA VAL A 58 -6.79 -3.88 20.78
C VAL A 58 -7.48 -3.58 19.45
N LEU A 59 -6.81 -3.83 18.32
CA LEU A 59 -7.26 -3.36 17.01
C LEU A 59 -8.44 -4.17 16.46
N PHE A 60 -8.36 -5.51 16.44
CA PHE A 60 -9.46 -6.34 15.95
C PHE A 60 -10.72 -6.19 16.83
N PRO A 61 -10.64 -6.22 18.18
CA PRO A 61 -11.81 -5.97 19.01
C PRO A 61 -12.42 -4.58 18.82
N LEU A 62 -11.61 -3.55 18.50
CA LEU A 62 -12.13 -2.23 18.15
C LEU A 62 -12.89 -2.26 16.83
N ILE A 63 -12.31 -2.84 15.77
CA ILE A 63 -12.99 -2.98 14.47
C ILE A 63 -14.31 -3.73 14.62
N LEU A 64 -14.32 -4.86 15.34
CA LEU A 64 -15.52 -5.65 15.56
C LEU A 64 -16.63 -4.86 16.28
N ARG A 65 -16.27 -3.91 17.14
CA ARG A 65 -17.25 -3.01 17.78
C ARG A 65 -17.75 -1.95 16.80
N LEU A 66 -16.88 -1.36 15.98
CA LEU A 66 -17.25 -0.37 14.97
C LEU A 66 -18.11 -0.93 13.84
N LEU A 67 -18.01 -2.24 13.58
CA LEU A 67 -18.87 -2.98 12.65
C LEU A 67 -20.30 -3.19 13.15
N LYS A 68 -20.57 -2.96 14.45
CA LYS A 68 -21.91 -3.19 14.99
C LYS A 68 -22.87 -2.11 14.48
N PRO A 69 -24.05 -2.48 13.93
CA PRO A 69 -25.02 -1.51 13.45
C PRO A 69 -25.41 -0.51 14.52
N GLU A 70 -25.54 -0.93 15.79
CA GLU A 70 -25.95 -0.04 16.88
C GLU A 70 -24.92 1.06 17.14
N VAL A 71 -23.63 0.76 16.96
CA VAL A 71 -22.54 1.73 17.11
C VAL A 71 -22.54 2.70 15.94
N TYR A 72 -22.67 2.20 14.71
CA TYR A 72 -22.68 3.04 13.52
C TYR A 72 -23.87 4.01 13.51
N HIS A 73 -25.08 3.52 13.83
CA HIS A 73 -26.29 4.33 13.81
C HIS A 73 -26.36 5.39 14.93
N ALA A 74 -25.51 5.32 15.95
CA ALA A 74 -25.42 6.34 16.99
C ALA A 74 -24.94 7.70 16.44
N ASP A 75 -24.07 7.68 15.43
CA ASP A 75 -23.58 8.87 14.73
C ASP A 75 -23.00 8.47 13.36
N PRO A 76 -23.84 8.23 12.33
CA PRO A 76 -23.37 7.65 11.06
C PRO A 76 -22.21 8.43 10.43
N ARG A 77 -22.32 9.77 10.35
CA ARG A 77 -21.26 10.59 9.75
C ARG A 77 -19.95 10.52 10.52
N GLY A 78 -20.00 10.68 11.84
CA GLY A 78 -18.78 10.67 12.64
C GLY A 78 -18.20 9.28 12.87
N MET A 79 -19.04 8.23 12.82
CA MET A 79 -18.59 6.84 12.87
C MET A 79 -17.99 6.38 11.55
N SER A 80 -18.51 6.84 10.40
CA SER A 80 -17.88 6.65 9.09
C SER A 80 -16.42 7.14 9.10
N GLU A 81 -16.19 8.36 9.58
CA GLU A 81 -14.84 8.93 9.70
C GLU A 81 -13.96 8.11 10.66
N THR A 82 -14.52 7.72 11.81
CA THR A 82 -13.79 6.91 12.81
C THR A 82 -13.38 5.57 12.24
N ARG A 83 -14.25 4.93 11.44
CA ARG A 83 -13.95 3.67 10.77
C ARG A 83 -12.82 3.81 9.77
N VAL A 84 -12.80 4.87 8.97
CA VAL A 84 -11.69 5.17 8.04
C VAL A 84 -10.38 5.35 8.82
N GLN A 85 -10.39 6.13 9.91
CA GLN A 85 -9.22 6.35 10.75
C GLN A 85 -8.69 5.04 11.34
N VAL A 86 -9.57 4.19 11.89
CA VAL A 86 -9.18 2.91 12.49
C VAL A 86 -8.71 1.89 11.44
N ALA A 87 -9.35 1.81 10.27
CA ALA A 87 -8.89 0.97 9.18
C ALA A 87 -7.47 1.35 8.74
N THR A 88 -7.24 2.66 8.55
CA THR A 88 -5.93 3.22 8.21
C THR A 88 -4.90 2.94 9.31
N LEU A 89 -5.30 3.03 10.59
CA LEU A 89 -4.44 2.74 11.73
C LEU A 89 -3.96 1.28 11.71
N VAL A 90 -4.85 0.31 11.47
CA VAL A 90 -4.46 -1.11 11.38
C VAL A 90 -3.42 -1.33 10.29
N CYS A 91 -3.61 -0.73 9.12
CA CYS A 91 -2.65 -0.80 8.02
C CYS A 91 -1.28 -0.20 8.41
N LYS A 92 -1.28 0.97 9.06
CA LYS A 92 -0.04 1.64 9.51
C LYS A 92 0.72 0.84 10.56
N ILE A 93 0.00 0.27 11.54
CA ILE A 93 0.62 -0.58 12.57
C ILE A 93 1.19 -1.86 11.94
N PHE A 94 0.54 -2.41 10.92
CA PHE A 94 1.07 -3.59 10.21
C PHE A 94 2.33 -3.29 9.41
N LEU A 95 2.38 -2.15 8.71
CA LEU A 95 3.62 -1.69 8.06
C LEU A 95 4.76 -1.51 9.05
N ARG A 96 4.48 -0.91 10.21
CA ARG A 96 5.46 -0.77 11.29
C ARG A 96 5.94 -2.13 11.82
N TYR A 97 5.04 -3.11 11.91
CA TYR A 97 5.39 -4.48 12.29
C TYR A 97 6.32 -5.14 11.25
N LEU A 98 6.01 -5.01 9.96
CA LEU A 98 6.86 -5.54 8.87
C LEU A 98 8.28 -4.97 8.90
N ASP A 99 8.41 -3.67 9.21
CA ASP A 99 9.69 -2.97 9.31
C ASP A 99 10.50 -3.40 10.54
N GLN A 100 9.86 -3.53 11.70
CA GLN A 100 10.56 -3.81 12.96
C GLN A 100 10.85 -5.28 13.21
N VAL A 101 10.10 -6.19 12.57
CA VAL A 101 10.22 -7.63 12.77
C VAL A 101 10.22 -8.33 11.41
N PRO A 102 11.33 -8.27 10.67
CA PRO A 102 11.46 -9.04 9.46
C PRO A 102 11.39 -10.54 9.75
N ASP A 103 10.79 -11.31 8.83
CA ASP A 103 10.63 -12.77 8.90
C ASP A 103 9.87 -13.29 10.13
N ALA A 104 9.00 -12.46 10.71
CA ALA A 104 8.25 -12.80 11.92
C ALA A 104 7.40 -14.08 11.80
N GLU A 105 7.42 -14.89 12.85
CA GLU A 105 6.66 -16.14 12.91
C GLU A 105 5.16 -15.83 13.00
N GLY A 106 4.38 -16.21 11.99
CA GLY A 106 2.93 -15.94 11.92
C GLY A 106 2.54 -14.63 11.21
N MET A 107 3.48 -13.93 10.57
CA MET A 107 3.16 -12.73 9.75
C MET A 107 2.05 -13.00 8.73
N LEU A 108 2.11 -14.16 8.03
CA LEU A 108 1.08 -14.55 7.06
C LEU A 108 -0.31 -14.63 7.70
N ASP A 109 -0.43 -15.29 8.85
CA ASP A 109 -1.73 -15.46 9.51
C ASP A 109 -2.28 -14.10 9.97
N LEU A 110 -1.41 -13.22 10.48
CA LEU A 110 -1.80 -11.87 10.85
C LEU A 110 -2.23 -11.05 9.62
N TRP A 111 -1.48 -11.12 8.53
CA TRP A 111 -1.79 -10.43 7.27
C TRP A 111 -3.16 -10.85 6.72
N LEU A 112 -3.44 -12.16 6.67
CA LEU A 112 -4.72 -12.67 6.19
C LEU A 112 -5.87 -12.27 7.12
N LYS A 113 -5.66 -12.23 8.43
CA LYS A 113 -6.66 -11.69 9.38
C LYS A 113 -6.92 -10.20 9.13
N ILE A 114 -5.90 -9.41 8.80
CA ILE A 114 -6.05 -7.99 8.46
C ILE A 114 -6.90 -7.83 7.20
N LEU A 115 -6.60 -8.58 6.13
CA LEU A 115 -7.42 -8.60 4.92
C LEU A 115 -8.87 -8.96 5.24
N ASP A 116 -9.10 -9.98 6.07
CA ASP A 116 -10.45 -10.41 6.45
C ASP A 116 -11.23 -9.35 7.23
N VAL A 117 -10.59 -8.58 8.12
CA VAL A 117 -11.29 -7.50 8.83
C VAL A 117 -11.54 -6.30 7.93
N LEU A 118 -10.63 -5.98 7.01
CA LEU A 118 -10.81 -4.89 6.04
C LEU A 118 -11.92 -5.21 5.03
N ASP A 119 -11.96 -6.44 4.52
CA ASP A 119 -13.07 -6.98 3.70
C ASP A 119 -14.41 -6.77 4.42
N ARG A 120 -14.51 -7.21 5.68
CA ARG A 120 -15.71 -7.04 6.50
C ARG A 120 -16.09 -5.58 6.73
N MET A 121 -15.11 -4.68 6.84
CA MET A 121 -15.36 -3.24 7.00
C MET A 121 -15.96 -2.64 5.72
N MET A 122 -15.38 -2.94 4.55
CA MET A 122 -15.91 -2.48 3.26
C MET A 122 -17.31 -3.06 3.01
N ASN A 123 -17.47 -4.36 3.19
CA ASN A 123 -18.70 -5.09 2.87
C ASN A 123 -19.75 -5.10 4.00
N SER A 124 -19.67 -4.17 4.93
CA SER A 124 -20.62 -4.03 6.05
C SER A 124 -21.94 -3.33 5.66
N GLY A 125 -22.06 -2.88 4.40
CA GLY A 125 -23.26 -2.21 3.88
C GLY A 125 -23.48 -0.81 4.44
N GLN A 126 -22.45 -0.19 5.01
CA GLN A 126 -22.49 1.14 5.56
C GLN A 126 -21.85 2.12 4.56
N GLY A 127 -22.52 3.23 4.23
CA GLY A 127 -22.07 4.17 3.20
C GLY A 127 -20.97 5.12 3.70
N ASP A 128 -19.74 4.64 3.78
CA ASP A 128 -18.57 5.42 4.17
C ASP A 128 -17.43 5.38 3.15
N SER A 129 -16.46 6.30 3.28
CA SER A 129 -15.32 6.44 2.37
C SER A 129 -14.27 5.32 2.48
N LEU A 130 -14.65 4.16 3.00
CA LEU A 130 -13.78 2.99 3.08
C LEU A 130 -13.46 2.42 1.69
N GLU A 131 -14.36 2.62 0.72
CA GLU A 131 -14.22 2.18 -0.67
C GLU A 131 -12.97 2.77 -1.37
N GLU A 132 -12.46 3.91 -0.89
CA GLU A 132 -11.23 4.51 -1.40
C GLU A 132 -10.05 4.23 -0.45
N ALA A 133 -10.25 4.45 0.86
CA ALA A 133 -9.16 4.40 1.83
C ALA A 133 -8.57 2.98 2.03
N ILE A 134 -9.41 1.94 2.00
CA ILE A 134 -8.96 0.56 2.20
C ILE A 134 -8.17 0.05 1.00
N PRO A 135 -8.67 0.08 -0.25
CA PRO A 135 -7.88 -0.38 -1.39
C PRO A 135 -6.55 0.35 -1.54
N GLU A 136 -6.53 1.67 -1.32
CA GLU A 136 -5.28 2.45 -1.34
C GLU A 136 -4.30 2.00 -0.23
N SER A 137 -4.79 1.77 0.99
CA SER A 137 -3.95 1.27 2.08
C SER A 137 -3.39 -0.14 1.81
N ILE A 138 -4.22 -1.02 1.26
CA ILE A 138 -3.83 -2.38 0.88
C ILE A 138 -2.79 -2.35 -0.25
N LYS A 139 -3.00 -1.51 -1.27
CA LYS A 139 -2.04 -1.29 -2.37
C LYS A 139 -0.66 -0.94 -1.83
N ASN A 140 -0.61 0.05 -0.93
CA ASN A 140 0.64 0.48 -0.31
C ASN A 140 1.32 -0.64 0.49
N ILE A 141 0.57 -1.45 1.23
CA ILE A 141 1.14 -2.62 1.94
C ILE A 141 1.70 -3.65 0.98
N ILE A 142 0.95 -4.02 -0.06
CA ILE A 142 1.37 -5.01 -1.05
C ILE A 142 2.65 -4.56 -1.76
N LEU A 143 2.71 -3.28 -2.15
CA LEU A 143 3.90 -2.70 -2.77
C LEU A 143 5.11 -2.77 -1.85
N VAL A 144 4.97 -2.41 -0.57
CA VAL A 144 6.05 -2.57 0.41
C VAL A 144 6.45 -4.04 0.54
N MET A 145 5.50 -4.95 0.71
CA MET A 145 5.79 -6.39 0.82
C MET A 145 6.48 -6.96 -0.42
N ALA A 146 6.18 -6.45 -1.61
CA ALA A 146 6.86 -6.83 -2.85
C ALA A 146 8.29 -6.29 -2.91
N ASP A 147 8.49 -5.02 -2.55
CA ASP A 147 9.80 -4.36 -2.55
C ASP A 147 10.81 -5.04 -1.62
N VAL A 148 10.39 -5.41 -0.40
CA VAL A 148 11.23 -6.16 0.54
C VAL A 148 11.25 -7.68 0.30
N GLY A 149 10.57 -8.17 -0.74
CA GLY A 149 10.62 -9.59 -1.15
C GLY A 149 9.76 -10.56 -0.32
N TYR A 150 8.82 -10.07 0.51
CA TYR A 150 7.86 -10.92 1.20
C TYR A 150 6.76 -11.47 0.29
N LEU A 151 6.39 -10.72 -0.74
CA LEU A 151 5.31 -11.07 -1.66
C LEU A 151 5.81 -10.97 -3.10
N VAL A 152 6.43 -12.06 -3.57
CA VAL A 152 6.94 -12.21 -4.94
C VAL A 152 6.28 -13.39 -5.64
N PRO A 153 6.22 -13.38 -6.99
CA PRO A 153 5.66 -14.48 -7.75
C PRO A 153 6.35 -15.83 -7.43
N PRO A 154 5.61 -16.96 -7.45
CA PRO A 154 6.20 -18.28 -7.23
C PRO A 154 7.26 -18.68 -8.27
N SER A 155 7.23 -18.05 -9.45
CA SER A 155 8.27 -18.20 -10.48
C SER A 155 9.61 -17.59 -10.07
N GLN A 156 9.60 -16.58 -9.20
CA GLN A 156 10.79 -15.95 -8.65
C GLN A 156 11.26 -16.64 -7.36
N ASP A 157 10.34 -16.97 -6.46
CA ASP A 157 10.63 -17.71 -5.22
C ASP A 157 9.48 -18.66 -4.87
N ALA A 158 9.71 -19.96 -5.03
CA ALA A 158 8.75 -21.01 -4.71
C ALA A 158 8.37 -21.05 -3.22
N SER A 159 9.25 -20.59 -2.31
CA SER A 159 8.95 -20.55 -0.87
C SER A 159 7.83 -19.55 -0.54
N LYS A 160 7.58 -18.57 -1.42
CA LYS A 160 6.56 -17.53 -1.26
C LYS A 160 5.22 -17.91 -1.88
N GLU A 161 5.09 -19.10 -2.46
CA GLU A 161 3.86 -19.56 -3.12
C GLU A 161 2.64 -19.44 -2.21
N LYS A 162 2.78 -19.85 -0.93
CA LYS A 162 1.67 -19.84 0.02
C LYS A 162 1.15 -18.42 0.29
N ILE A 163 2.04 -17.46 0.56
CA ILE A 163 1.64 -16.07 0.83
C ILE A 163 1.10 -15.38 -0.41
N TRP A 164 1.69 -15.66 -1.58
CA TRP A 164 1.21 -15.17 -2.87
C TRP A 164 -0.22 -15.65 -3.17
N ALA A 165 -0.45 -16.97 -3.13
CA ALA A 165 -1.73 -17.57 -3.47
C ALA A 165 -2.84 -17.15 -2.49
N GLU A 166 -2.58 -17.16 -1.18
CA GLU A 166 -3.58 -16.78 -0.18
C GLU A 166 -3.87 -15.27 -0.22
N THR A 167 -2.88 -14.41 -0.46
CA THR A 167 -3.10 -12.96 -0.62
C THR A 167 -3.97 -12.68 -1.83
N LYS A 168 -3.64 -13.24 -3.00
CA LYS A 168 -4.44 -13.11 -4.24
C LYS A 168 -5.88 -13.58 -4.01
N LYS A 169 -6.05 -14.78 -3.45
CA LYS A 169 -7.36 -15.37 -3.18
C LYS A 169 -8.24 -14.52 -2.26
N ARG A 170 -7.67 -13.86 -1.24
CA ARG A 170 -8.47 -12.96 -0.37
C ARG A 170 -8.84 -11.67 -1.06
N LEU A 171 -7.92 -11.07 -1.81
CA LEU A 171 -8.21 -9.85 -2.56
C LEU A 171 -9.24 -10.09 -3.66
N ASP A 172 -9.20 -11.22 -4.35
CA ASP A 172 -10.18 -11.58 -5.39
C ASP A 172 -11.63 -11.55 -4.90
N ARG A 173 -11.86 -11.67 -3.58
CA ARG A 173 -13.21 -11.64 -2.99
C ARG A 173 -13.82 -10.25 -2.89
N PHE A 174 -13.01 -9.19 -2.75
CA PHE A 174 -13.52 -7.84 -2.49
C PHE A 174 -12.80 -6.71 -3.26
N LEU A 175 -11.63 -6.99 -3.86
CA LEU A 175 -10.81 -6.08 -4.67
C LEU A 175 -10.17 -6.85 -5.85
N PRO A 176 -10.96 -7.43 -6.78
CA PRO A 176 -10.48 -8.37 -7.79
C PRO A 176 -9.52 -7.78 -8.84
N GLU A 177 -9.57 -6.47 -9.05
CA GLU A 177 -8.69 -5.80 -10.01
C GLU A 177 -7.38 -5.30 -9.38
N LEU A 178 -7.33 -5.15 -8.06
CA LEU A 178 -6.17 -4.57 -7.36
C LEU A 178 -4.92 -5.43 -7.53
N PHE A 179 -5.04 -6.75 -7.41
CA PHE A 179 -3.89 -7.64 -7.54
C PHE A 179 -3.31 -7.64 -8.95
N LYS A 180 -4.18 -7.57 -9.98
CA LYS A 180 -3.79 -7.50 -11.39
C LYS A 180 -3.15 -6.15 -11.75
N GLU A 181 -3.62 -5.08 -11.13
CA GLU A 181 -3.05 -3.74 -11.29
C GLU A 181 -1.60 -3.70 -10.76
N ILE A 182 -1.35 -4.31 -9.60
CA ILE A 182 -0.02 -4.31 -8.97
C ILE A 182 0.92 -5.31 -9.64
N PHE A 183 0.41 -6.47 -10.05
CA PHE A 183 1.18 -7.52 -10.72
C PHE A 183 0.55 -7.86 -12.07
N PRO A 184 0.80 -7.06 -13.12
CA PRO A 184 0.32 -7.35 -14.45
C PRO A 184 0.86 -8.71 -14.91
N GLU A 185 0.00 -9.58 -15.42
CA GLU A 185 0.46 -10.77 -16.13
C GLU A 185 1.20 -10.29 -17.39
N GLU A 186 2.49 -10.62 -17.51
CA GLU A 186 3.21 -10.36 -18.75
C GLU A 186 2.41 -11.00 -19.90
N PRO A 187 2.09 -10.25 -20.97
CA PRO A 187 1.45 -10.86 -22.12
C PRO A 187 2.35 -12.00 -22.60
N PRO A 188 1.77 -13.14 -23.03
CA PRO A 188 2.55 -14.21 -23.65
C PRO A 188 3.39 -13.56 -24.75
N LYS A 189 4.72 -13.63 -24.65
CA LYS A 189 5.61 -13.21 -25.73
C LYS A 189 5.13 -13.94 -26.99
N GLU A 190 4.49 -13.20 -27.90
CA GLU A 190 4.20 -13.70 -29.23
C GLU A 190 5.56 -14.12 -29.82
N THR A 191 5.79 -15.41 -29.88
CA THR A 191 6.85 -16.00 -30.70
C THR A 191 6.59 -15.55 -32.12
N THR A 192 7.23 -14.46 -32.52
CA THR A 192 7.32 -14.04 -33.91
C THR A 192 7.91 -15.22 -34.68
N PRO A 193 7.21 -15.81 -35.67
CA PRO A 193 7.81 -16.86 -36.47
C PRO A 193 8.97 -16.23 -37.25
N ALA A 194 10.16 -16.83 -37.11
CA ALA A 194 11.34 -16.47 -37.89
C ALA A 194 11.03 -16.44 -39.40
N PRO A 195 11.59 -15.49 -40.17
CA PRO A 195 11.34 -15.42 -41.60
C PRO A 195 12.00 -16.63 -42.28
N SER A 196 11.19 -17.47 -42.93
CA SER A 196 11.71 -18.51 -43.83
C SER A 196 12.14 -17.87 -45.16
N PRO A 197 13.30 -18.24 -45.74
CA PRO A 197 13.73 -17.71 -47.02
C PRO A 197 12.98 -18.44 -48.13
N VAL A 198 12.24 -17.72 -48.97
CA VAL A 198 11.60 -18.30 -50.16
C VAL A 198 12.26 -17.74 -51.41
N SER A 199 12.89 -18.67 -52.12
CA SER A 199 13.56 -18.57 -53.39
C SER A 199 12.62 -18.13 -54.53
N SER A 200 13.13 -17.27 -55.42
CA SER A 200 12.50 -16.93 -56.72
C SER A 200 12.34 -18.16 -57.64
N PRO A 201 11.46 -18.08 -58.68
CA PRO A 201 11.99 -17.75 -60.00
C PRO A 201 11.13 -16.83 -60.90
N ALA A 202 11.89 -16.08 -61.72
CA ALA A 202 11.64 -15.29 -62.93
C ALA A 202 10.33 -15.45 -63.75
N ALA A 203 9.78 -14.32 -64.25
CA ALA A 203 9.88 -13.85 -65.64
C ALA A 203 8.94 -12.64 -65.92
N ALA A 204 9.51 -11.57 -66.50
CA ALA A 204 8.85 -10.33 -66.97
C ALA A 204 8.35 -10.49 -68.44
N PRO A 205 7.93 -9.46 -69.23
CA PRO A 205 7.81 -8.00 -68.94
C PRO A 205 6.58 -7.28 -69.57
N GLN A 206 6.30 -6.02 -69.17
CA GLN A 206 5.85 -4.97 -70.12
C GLN A 206 6.01 -3.52 -69.61
N GLU A 207 6.87 -2.80 -70.35
CA GLU A 207 6.89 -1.40 -70.84
C GLU A 207 6.41 -0.15 -70.07
N ASN A 208 7.35 0.82 -70.05
CA ASN A 208 7.27 2.27 -70.30
C ASN A 208 6.56 3.22 -69.31
N SER A 209 7.34 4.09 -68.65
CA SER A 209 7.67 5.44 -69.14
C SER A 209 8.49 6.26 -68.12
N ILE A 210 9.71 6.61 -68.51
CA ILE A 210 10.40 7.92 -68.43
C ILE A 210 9.78 8.97 -67.48
N ASN A 211 10.53 9.46 -66.47
CA ASN A 211 11.17 10.79 -66.57
C ASN A 211 12.21 11.08 -65.47
N GLU A 212 13.06 12.04 -65.81
CA GLU A 212 14.40 12.36 -65.35
C GLU A 212 14.55 13.11 -64.00
N LYS A 213 15.76 12.91 -63.44
CA LYS A 213 16.77 13.91 -63.02
C LYS A 213 16.77 14.61 -61.64
N LYS A 214 18.01 14.54 -61.11
CA LYS A 214 18.84 15.52 -60.38
C LYS A 214 18.70 15.52 -58.85
N GLU A 215 19.78 15.09 -58.17
CA GLU A 215 20.95 15.90 -57.71
C GLU A 215 20.49 16.88 -56.62
N GLU A 216 21.17 17.13 -55.51
CA GLU A 216 22.40 16.70 -54.82
C GLU A 216 22.39 17.56 -53.52
N GLU A 217 23.07 17.14 -52.44
CA GLU A 217 23.71 17.99 -51.40
C GLU A 217 22.93 19.16 -50.71
N ALA A 218 23.11 19.56 -49.46
CA ALA A 218 24.00 19.28 -48.33
C ALA A 218 23.46 20.08 -47.11
N GLU A 219 24.09 19.86 -45.94
CA GLU A 219 24.25 20.82 -44.82
C GLU A 219 22.98 21.28 -44.05
N GLU A 220 23.02 21.66 -42.77
CA GLU A 220 23.94 21.50 -41.64
C GLU A 220 23.18 22.06 -40.41
N ALA A 221 23.36 21.39 -39.26
CA ALA A 221 23.34 21.82 -37.86
C ALA A 221 22.44 22.94 -37.26
N LYS A 222 22.30 22.77 -35.93
CA LYS A 222 22.00 23.73 -34.83
C LYS A 222 20.52 23.77 -34.39
N GLU A 223 20.19 23.90 -33.11
CA GLU A 223 20.94 24.29 -31.90
C GLU A 223 20.15 23.81 -30.66
N GLU A 224 20.87 23.38 -29.63
CA GLU A 224 20.34 22.99 -28.31
C GLU A 224 20.49 24.19 -27.34
N PRO A 225 19.49 24.55 -26.52
CA PRO A 225 19.59 25.69 -25.62
C PRO A 225 20.22 25.32 -24.26
N PRO A 226 20.93 26.25 -23.60
CA PRO A 226 21.69 25.97 -22.38
C PRO A 226 20.86 26.09 -21.09
N SER A 227 21.31 25.35 -20.08
CA SER A 227 20.86 25.36 -18.68
C SER A 227 21.19 26.68 -17.97
N PRO A 228 20.34 27.15 -17.03
CA PRO A 228 20.65 28.31 -16.21
C PRO A 228 21.50 27.97 -14.97
N SER A 229 22.30 28.96 -14.62
CA SER A 229 23.31 29.09 -13.58
C SER A 229 22.77 29.37 -12.17
N GLU A 230 23.46 28.84 -11.16
CA GLU A 230 23.46 29.36 -9.78
C GLU A 230 24.07 30.77 -9.69
N PRO A 231 23.73 31.52 -8.64
CA PRO A 231 24.80 32.09 -7.84
C PRO A 231 24.59 31.92 -6.33
N ALA A 232 25.70 31.64 -5.66
CA ALA A 232 25.89 31.74 -4.22
C ALA A 232 26.10 33.20 -3.80
N GLY A 233 25.65 33.52 -2.58
CA GLY A 233 26.11 34.67 -1.81
C GLY A 233 24.98 35.46 -1.14
N ASP A 234 24.74 35.21 0.14
CA ASP A 234 24.65 36.33 1.08
C ASP A 234 25.11 35.89 2.48
N ASP A 235 25.98 36.72 3.03
CA ASP A 235 26.53 36.68 4.38
C ASP A 235 25.61 37.48 5.33
N THR A 236 25.90 37.40 6.62
CA THR A 236 25.49 38.31 7.71
C THR A 236 24.22 37.95 8.49
N ASN A 237 24.42 37.34 9.67
CA ASN A 237 24.47 38.09 10.94
C ASN A 237 24.48 37.14 12.13
N ASN A 238 25.59 37.15 12.88
CA ASN A 238 25.68 36.65 14.24
C ASN A 238 26.08 37.80 15.17
N GLU A 239 25.66 37.66 16.43
CA GLU A 239 26.03 38.44 17.62
C GLU A 239 25.46 39.86 17.78
N SER A 240 24.53 40.03 18.73
CA SER A 240 24.92 40.37 20.12
C SER A 240 23.72 40.62 21.05
N SER A 241 23.93 40.21 22.31
CA SER A 241 23.45 40.84 23.55
C SER A 241 22.09 40.44 24.15
N ASN A 242 22.21 39.51 25.12
CA ASN A 242 21.59 39.57 26.45
C ASN A 242 22.05 40.86 27.19
N PRO A 243 21.41 41.39 28.25
CA PRO A 243 20.65 40.72 29.32
C PRO A 243 19.17 41.09 29.45
#